data_AF-A0A0A1CTI0-F1
#
_entry.id   AF-A0A0A1CTI0-F1
#
_cell.length_a   1.000
_cell.length_b   1.000
_cell.length_c   1.000
_cell.angle_alpha   90.00
_cell.angle_beta   90.00
_cell.angle_gamma   90.00
#
_symmetry.space_group_name_H-M   'P 1'
#
loop_
_entity.id
_entity.type
_entity.pdbx_description
1 polymer ?
#
loop_
_entity_poly.entity_id
_entity_poly.type
_entity_poly.pdbx_seq_one_letter_code
_entity_poly.pdbx_strand_id
1 'polypeptide(L)'
;MAIMVLSQYVELSYASELLAGAATGAGLGYLLKDRVARFEDFADAVRRVTTGNTVIDPEVVSALLGNRSAADPLNALSPRESEVLELMAQGLTNAGIARALVVSGGAVEKHISSIFSKLSLQQTPTDHRRVLAVLQFLQNRRQPGRA
;
A
#
# COMPACT_ATOMS: atom_id res chain seq x y z
N MET A 1 -26.15 11.30 -4.52
CA MET A 1 -25.90 11.69 -3.11
C MET A 1 -24.47 12.23 -3.05
N ALA A 2 -24.20 13.24 -2.23
CA ALA A 2 -22.90 13.91 -2.16
C ALA A 2 -22.44 13.97 -0.70
N ILE A 3 -21.18 13.62 -0.44
CA ILE A 3 -20.59 13.60 0.91
C ILE A 3 -19.36 14.51 0.92
N MET A 4 -19.30 15.43 1.89
CA MET A 4 -18.16 16.32 2.12
C MET A 4 -17.62 16.08 3.53
N VAL A 5 -16.34 15.73 3.65
CA VAL A 5 -15.66 15.49 4.93
C VAL A 5 -14.70 16.64 5.22
N LEU A 6 -14.88 17.26 6.39
CA LEU A 6 -14.06 18.35 6.90
C LEU A 6 -13.23 17.87 8.07
N SER A 7 -11.91 17.72 7.89
CA SER A 7 -11.02 17.24 8.95
C SER A 7 -10.01 18.29 9.38
N GLN A 8 -9.69 18.27 10.68
CA GLN A 8 -8.59 19.06 11.28
C GLN A 8 -7.22 18.37 11.11
N TYR A 9 -7.20 17.06 10.82
CA TYR A 9 -5.97 16.28 10.61
C TYR A 9 -6.18 15.24 9.49
N VAL A 10 -5.14 14.88 8.74
CA VAL A 10 -5.21 13.85 7.70
C VAL A 10 -5.20 12.47 8.37
N GLU A 11 -6.36 11.85 8.52
CA GLU A 11 -6.46 10.47 8.99
C GLU A 11 -6.64 9.54 7.77
N LEU A 12 -5.54 8.91 7.34
CA LEU A 12 -5.45 8.18 6.07
C LEU A 12 -6.41 6.99 5.96
N SER A 13 -6.74 6.33 7.08
CA SER A 13 -7.69 5.21 7.13
C SER A 13 -9.06 5.65 6.62
N TYR A 14 -9.61 6.74 7.17
CA TYR A 14 -10.90 7.28 6.75
C TYR A 14 -10.91 7.77 5.30
N ALA A 15 -9.85 8.46 4.86
CA ALA A 15 -9.76 8.93 3.48
C ALA A 15 -9.79 7.76 2.48
N SER A 16 -9.12 6.65 2.81
CA SER A 16 -9.08 5.47 1.94
C SER A 16 -10.41 4.72 1.84
N GLU A 17 -11.15 4.58 2.95
CA GLU A 17 -12.48 3.95 2.97
C GLU A 17 -13.53 4.80 2.24
N LEU A 18 -13.50 6.12 2.42
CA LEU A 18 -14.38 7.05 1.70
C LEU A 18 -14.13 7.03 0.19
N LEU A 19 -12.87 7.00 -0.24
CA LEU A 19 -12.52 6.87 -1.66
C LEU A 19 -12.95 5.53 -2.26
N ALA A 20 -12.86 4.43 -1.49
CA ALA A 20 -13.36 3.13 -1.92
C ALA A 20 -14.89 3.13 -2.10
N GLY A 21 -15.63 3.86 -1.25
CA GLY A 21 -17.08 4.04 -1.38
C GLY A 21 -17.51 4.97 -2.53
N ALA A 22 -16.70 5.98 -2.88
CA ALA A 22 -17.00 6.93 -3.95
C ALA A 22 -16.99 6.32 -5.37
N ALA A 23 -16.43 5.13 -5.54
CA ALA A 23 -16.50 4.35 -6.79
C ALA A 23 -17.95 3.99 -7.21
N THR A 24 -18.94 4.24 -6.34
CA THR A 24 -20.37 3.99 -6.59
C THR A 24 -21.13 5.15 -7.25
N GLY A 25 -20.44 6.22 -7.68
CA GLY A 25 -21.05 7.34 -8.42
C GLY A 25 -21.66 8.44 -7.53
N ALA A 26 -21.38 8.42 -6.23
CA ALA A 26 -21.68 9.52 -5.31
C ALA A 26 -20.52 10.53 -5.31
N GLY A 27 -20.82 11.83 -5.39
CA GLY A 27 -19.80 12.87 -5.30
C GLY A 27 -19.13 12.86 -3.92
N LEU A 28 -17.81 12.90 -3.87
CA LEU A 28 -17.02 12.93 -2.64
C LEU A 28 -16.08 14.15 -2.61
N GLY A 29 -16.12 14.90 -1.51
CA GLY A 29 -15.17 15.97 -1.21
C GLY A 29 -14.45 15.74 0.12
N TYR A 30 -13.13 15.94 0.16
CA TYR A 30 -12.35 15.96 1.39
C TYR A 30 -11.55 17.26 1.47
N LEU A 31 -11.85 18.09 2.48
CA LEU A 31 -11.19 19.38 2.70
C LEU A 31 -10.66 19.48 4.13
N LEU A 32 -9.49 20.10 4.28
CA LEU A 32 -8.91 20.42 5.59
C LEU A 32 -9.58 21.67 6.17
N LYS A 33 -9.85 21.68 7.48
CA LYS A 33 -10.57 22.78 8.16
C LYS A 33 -9.88 24.15 7.98
N ASP A 34 -8.56 24.19 7.82
CA ASP A 34 -7.82 25.44 7.59
C ASP A 34 -8.12 26.07 6.22
N ARG A 35 -8.55 25.27 5.23
CA ARG A 35 -9.03 25.76 3.92
C ARG A 35 -10.46 26.29 3.96
N VAL A 36 -11.24 25.94 4.97
CA VAL A 36 -12.62 26.46 5.16
C VAL A 36 -12.61 27.96 5.52
N ALA A 37 -11.45 28.49 5.92
CA ALA A 37 -11.27 29.93 6.15
C ALA A 37 -11.36 30.78 4.87
N ARG A 38 -11.30 30.17 3.66
CA ARG A 38 -11.55 30.84 2.38
C ARG A 38 -12.88 30.38 1.80
N PHE A 39 -13.92 31.17 2.09
CA PHE A 39 -15.33 30.87 1.77
C PHE A 39 -15.59 30.54 0.29
N GLU A 40 -14.81 31.12 -0.64
CA GLU A 40 -14.97 30.88 -2.08
C GLU A 40 -14.49 29.50 -2.54
N ASP A 41 -13.39 28.99 -1.96
CA ASP A 41 -12.83 27.66 -2.28
C ASP A 41 -13.80 26.54 -1.84
N PHE A 42 -14.48 26.73 -0.71
CA PHE A 42 -15.46 25.78 -0.19
C PHE A 42 -16.75 25.75 -1.03
N ALA A 43 -17.27 26.91 -1.43
CA ALA A 43 -18.49 26.98 -2.22
C ALA A 43 -18.32 26.35 -3.62
N ASP A 44 -17.15 26.48 -4.23
CA ASP A 44 -16.84 25.80 -5.49
C ASP A 44 -16.70 24.28 -5.31
N ALA A 45 -16.00 23.84 -4.26
CA ALA A 45 -15.86 22.42 -3.94
C ALA A 45 -17.22 21.74 -3.70
N VAL A 46 -18.12 22.38 -2.97
CA VAL A 46 -19.48 21.86 -2.74
C VAL A 46 -20.25 21.73 -4.07
N ARG A 47 -20.20 22.75 -4.95
CA ARG A 47 -20.86 22.70 -6.27
C ARG A 47 -20.33 21.59 -7.17
N ARG A 48 -19.02 21.33 -7.12
CA ARG A 48 -18.39 20.26 -7.89
C ARG A 48 -18.79 18.88 -7.36
N VAL A 49 -18.89 18.71 -6.04
CA VAL A 49 -19.28 17.45 -5.43
C VAL A 49 -20.77 17.15 -5.65
N THR A 50 -21.64 18.15 -5.63
CA THR A 50 -23.08 17.95 -5.93
C THR A 50 -23.37 17.62 -7.39
N THR A 51 -22.45 17.96 -8.31
CA THR A 51 -22.52 17.58 -9.72
C THR A 51 -21.89 16.20 -10.01
N GLY A 52 -21.48 15.47 -8.96
CA GLY A 52 -20.91 14.12 -9.07
C GLY A 52 -19.39 14.09 -9.26
N ASN A 53 -18.71 15.23 -9.20
CA ASN A 53 -17.26 15.28 -9.31
C ASN A 53 -16.58 14.97 -7.96
N THR A 54 -15.39 14.40 -8.01
CA THR A 54 -14.55 14.19 -6.83
C THR A 54 -13.65 15.39 -6.62
N VAL A 55 -13.56 15.90 -5.39
CA VAL A 55 -12.65 16.99 -5.00
C VAL A 55 -11.78 16.52 -3.85
N ILE A 56 -10.47 16.42 -4.07
CA ILE A 56 -9.50 16.01 -3.05
C ILE A 56 -8.46 17.11 -2.92
N ASP A 57 -8.18 17.54 -1.68
CA ASP A 57 -7.14 18.54 -1.43
C ASP A 57 -5.74 18.03 -1.88
N PRO A 58 -4.92 18.84 -2.57
CA PRO A 58 -3.58 18.46 -3.01
C PRO A 58 -2.65 17.98 -1.88
N GLU A 59 -2.80 18.45 -0.65
CA GLU A 59 -2.02 17.96 0.50
C GLU A 59 -2.47 16.56 0.92
N VAL A 60 -3.76 16.27 0.80
CA VAL A 60 -4.31 14.93 1.04
C VAL A 60 -3.88 13.98 -0.07
N VAL A 61 -3.87 14.43 -1.33
CA VAL A 61 -3.27 13.70 -2.46
C VAL A 61 -1.78 13.46 -2.20
N SER A 62 -1.04 14.46 -1.73
CA SER A 62 0.39 14.36 -1.43
C SER A 62 0.68 13.44 -0.24
N ALA A 63 -0.19 13.40 0.77
CA ALA A 63 -0.08 12.46 1.87
C ALA A 63 -0.44 11.03 1.44
N LEU A 64 -1.50 10.86 0.64
CA LEU A 64 -1.93 9.57 0.07
C LEU A 64 -0.89 8.99 -0.91
N LEU A 65 -0.24 9.84 -1.71
CA LEU A 65 0.78 9.44 -2.69
C LEU A 65 2.19 9.38 -2.09
N GLY A 66 2.54 10.31 -1.22
CA GLY A 66 3.84 10.41 -0.55
C GLY A 66 4.11 9.23 0.38
N ASN A 67 3.07 8.69 1.02
CA ASN A 67 3.20 7.51 1.88
C ASN A 67 3.33 6.18 1.10
N ARG A 68 3.16 6.17 -0.24
CA ARG A 68 3.25 4.94 -1.04
C ARG A 68 4.62 4.69 -1.67
N SER A 69 5.51 5.68 -1.75
CA SER A 69 6.89 5.49 -2.23
C SER A 69 7.86 5.15 -1.09
N ALA A 70 7.60 5.65 0.12
CA ALA A 70 8.40 5.36 1.31
C ALA A 70 8.02 4.03 1.99
N ALA A 71 6.88 3.43 1.63
CA ALA A 71 6.30 2.27 2.33
C ALA A 71 6.24 0.99 1.48
N ASP A 72 7.14 0.80 0.50
CA ASP A 72 7.28 -0.53 -0.11
C ASP A 72 7.99 -1.46 0.90
N PRO A 73 7.31 -2.45 1.49
CA PRO A 73 7.91 -3.32 2.50
C PRO A 73 9.06 -4.15 1.93
N LEU A 74 9.13 -4.30 0.60
CA LEU A 74 10.22 -5.01 -0.08
C LEU A 74 11.52 -4.20 -0.06
N ASN A 75 11.48 -2.88 0.08
CA ASN A 75 12.68 -2.04 0.24
C ASN A 75 13.40 -2.28 1.58
N ALA A 76 12.71 -2.87 2.57
CA ALA A 76 13.32 -3.26 3.85
C ALA A 76 14.14 -4.57 3.77
N LEU A 77 14.01 -5.30 2.66
CA LEU A 77 14.75 -6.54 2.44
C LEU A 77 16.20 -6.21 2.03
N SER A 78 17.13 -6.94 2.63
CA SER A 78 18.52 -6.95 2.19
C SER A 78 18.63 -7.61 0.80
N PRO A 79 19.73 -7.36 0.04
CA PRO A 79 19.93 -7.97 -1.26
C PRO A 79 19.74 -9.50 -1.24
N ARG A 80 20.26 -10.15 -0.20
CA ARG A 80 20.15 -11.60 -0.04
C ARG A 80 18.74 -12.08 0.25
N GLU A 81 17.97 -11.33 1.01
CA GLU A 81 16.56 -11.64 1.27
C GLU A 81 15.71 -11.46 0.01
N SER A 82 16.00 -10.44 -0.79
CA SER A 82 15.35 -10.22 -2.09
C SER A 82 15.63 -11.37 -3.07
N GLU A 83 16.88 -11.84 -3.16
CA GLU A 83 17.24 -13.03 -3.96
C GLU A 83 16.49 -14.28 -3.49
N VAL A 84 16.44 -14.52 -2.17
CA VAL A 84 15.69 -15.65 -1.61
C VAL A 84 14.20 -15.53 -1.97
N LEU A 85 13.60 -14.35 -1.83
CA LEU A 85 12.19 -14.11 -2.18
C LEU A 85 11.91 -14.30 -3.67
N GLU A 86 12.82 -13.91 -4.55
CA GLU A 86 12.72 -14.12 -5.99
C GLU A 86 12.75 -15.61 -6.34
N LEU A 87 13.68 -16.37 -5.77
CA LEU A 87 13.72 -17.83 -5.95
C LEU A 87 12.51 -18.52 -5.32
N MET A 88 11.97 -17.98 -4.23
CA MET A 88 10.70 -18.46 -3.67
C MET A 88 9.55 -18.27 -4.66
N ALA A 89 9.48 -17.12 -5.34
CA ALA A 89 8.47 -16.79 -6.34
C ALA A 89 8.59 -17.63 -7.62
N GLN A 90 9.80 -18.13 -7.93
CA GLN A 90 10.03 -19.14 -8.97
C GLN A 90 9.60 -20.56 -8.56
N GLY A 91 9.14 -20.76 -7.32
CA GLY A 91 8.62 -22.03 -6.83
C GLY A 91 9.67 -22.98 -6.24
N LEU A 92 10.93 -22.53 -6.04
CA LEU A 92 11.98 -23.42 -5.54
C LEU A 92 11.79 -23.78 -4.07
N THR A 93 11.97 -25.06 -3.70
CA THR A 93 12.00 -25.49 -2.29
C THR A 93 13.20 -24.91 -1.54
N ASN A 94 13.22 -24.98 -0.20
CA ASN A 94 14.37 -24.51 0.60
C ASN A 94 15.69 -25.18 0.16
N ALA A 95 15.65 -26.48 -0.17
CA ALA A 95 16.80 -27.20 -0.70
C ALA A 95 17.19 -26.71 -2.11
N GLY A 96 16.22 -26.36 -2.95
CA GLY A 96 16.47 -25.76 -4.26
C GLY A 96 17.14 -24.39 -4.14
N ILE A 97 16.62 -23.53 -3.26
CA ILE A 97 17.19 -22.21 -2.96
C ILE A 97 18.60 -22.36 -2.40
N ALA A 98 18.81 -23.26 -1.44
CA ALA A 98 20.12 -23.51 -0.83
C ALA A 98 21.16 -23.91 -1.88
N ARG A 99 20.80 -24.78 -2.84
CA ARG A 99 21.68 -25.15 -3.96
C ARG A 99 21.95 -23.98 -4.91
N ALA A 100 20.92 -23.24 -5.30
CA ALA A 100 21.06 -22.10 -6.20
C ALA A 100 21.95 -21.00 -5.62
N LEU A 101 21.88 -20.82 -4.30
CA LEU A 101 22.56 -19.77 -3.57
C LEU A 101 23.89 -20.22 -2.92
N VAL A 102 24.24 -21.51 -3.04
CA VAL A 102 25.43 -22.16 -2.44
C VAL A 102 25.53 -21.88 -0.93
N VAL A 103 24.44 -22.13 -0.20
CA VAL A 103 24.34 -21.97 1.27
C VAL A 103 23.69 -23.19 1.91
N SER A 104 23.70 -23.26 3.24
CA SER A 104 23.01 -24.33 3.97
C SER A 104 21.49 -24.12 3.99
N GLY A 105 20.73 -25.21 4.18
CA GLY A 105 19.27 -25.13 4.36
C GLY A 105 18.85 -24.26 5.54
N GLY A 106 19.57 -24.35 6.67
CA GLY A 106 19.32 -23.51 7.84
C GLY A 106 19.58 -22.02 7.58
N ALA A 107 20.53 -21.67 6.71
CA ALA A 107 20.72 -20.27 6.29
C ALA A 107 19.51 -19.76 5.49
N VAL A 108 18.96 -20.57 4.58
CA VAL A 108 17.74 -20.22 3.84
C VAL A 108 16.56 -20.05 4.79
N GLU A 109 16.36 -20.94 5.75
CA GLU A 109 15.29 -20.82 6.75
C GLU A 109 15.41 -19.53 7.57
N LYS A 110 16.63 -19.16 7.97
CA LYS A 110 16.89 -17.90 8.65
C LYS A 110 16.51 -16.68 7.79
N HIS A 111 16.88 -16.68 6.51
CA HIS A 111 16.48 -15.62 5.58
C HIS A 111 14.96 -15.56 5.42
N ILE A 112 14.29 -16.70 5.24
CA ILE A 112 12.83 -16.77 5.11
C ILE A 112 12.13 -16.24 6.36
N SER A 113 12.59 -16.62 7.55
CA SER A 113 12.04 -16.10 8.82
C SER A 113 12.23 -14.59 8.93
N SER A 114 13.39 -14.07 8.52
CA SER A 114 13.67 -12.63 8.51
C SER A 114 12.75 -11.89 7.52
N ILE A 115 12.56 -12.43 6.32
CA ILE A 115 11.62 -11.90 5.32
C ILE A 115 10.21 -11.81 5.91
N PHE A 116 9.69 -12.88 6.53
CA PHE A 116 8.36 -12.86 7.11
C PHE A 116 8.23 -11.80 8.20
N SER A 117 9.25 -11.64 9.05
CA SER A 117 9.26 -10.59 10.07
C SER A 117 9.25 -9.20 9.45
N LYS A 118 10.08 -8.95 8.42
CA LYS A 118 10.20 -7.64 7.76
C LYS A 118 8.95 -7.27 6.97
N LEU A 119 8.30 -8.26 6.37
CA LEU A 119 7.01 -8.08 5.69
C LEU A 119 5.82 -8.10 6.65
N SER A 120 6.06 -8.18 7.97
CA SER A 120 5.01 -8.24 9.00
C SER A 120 4.00 -9.38 8.77
N LEU A 121 4.45 -10.50 8.21
CA LEU A 121 3.62 -11.67 7.91
C LEU A 121 3.46 -12.54 9.15
N GLN A 122 2.31 -12.40 9.80
CA GLN A 122 1.97 -13.18 10.98
C GLN A 122 1.61 -14.63 10.62
N GLN A 123 1.83 -15.54 11.55
CA GLN A 123 1.43 -16.92 11.39
C GLN A 123 -0.06 -17.03 11.71
N THR A 124 -0.85 -17.44 10.72
CA THR A 124 -2.27 -17.71 10.88
C THR A 124 -2.52 -19.20 10.65
N PRO A 125 -3.61 -19.77 11.19
CA PRO A 125 -3.96 -21.16 10.94
C PRO A 125 -4.49 -21.40 9.52
N THR A 126 -4.88 -20.34 8.81
CA THR A 126 -5.54 -20.38 7.51
C THR A 126 -4.61 -20.11 6.34
N ASP A 127 -3.52 -19.35 6.56
CA ASP A 127 -2.70 -18.82 5.47
C ASP A 127 -1.27 -19.32 5.52
N HIS A 128 -0.72 -19.58 4.33
CA HIS A 128 0.67 -19.96 4.19
C HIS A 128 1.55 -18.73 3.97
N ARG A 129 2.31 -18.30 5.00
CA ARG A 129 3.16 -17.09 4.97
C ARG A 129 4.07 -16.98 3.74
N ARG A 130 4.61 -18.11 3.26
CA ARG A 130 5.40 -18.15 2.03
C ARG A 130 4.62 -17.70 0.80
N VAL A 131 3.37 -18.15 0.67
CA VAL A 131 2.50 -17.79 -0.45
C VAL A 131 2.15 -16.31 -0.36
N LEU A 132 1.82 -15.82 0.84
CA LEU A 132 1.57 -14.40 1.07
C LEU A 132 2.76 -13.52 0.68
N ALA A 133 3.99 -13.91 1.08
CA ALA A 133 5.22 -13.22 0.70
C ALA A 133 5.41 -13.16 -0.82
N VAL A 134 5.18 -14.29 -1.51
CA VAL A 134 5.28 -14.36 -2.99
C VAL A 134 4.21 -13.52 -3.66
N LEU A 135 2.96 -13.54 -3.19
CA LEU A 135 1.88 -12.73 -3.74
C LEU A 135 2.19 -11.24 -3.60
N GLN A 136 2.70 -10.82 -2.45
CA GLN A 136 3.13 -9.44 -2.22
C GLN A 136 4.26 -9.02 -3.16
N PHE A 137 5.27 -9.88 -3.36
CA PHE A 137 6.35 -9.66 -4.32
C PHE A 137 5.84 -9.49 -5.76
N LEU A 138 4.93 -10.36 -6.21
CA LEU A 138 4.39 -10.32 -7.57
C LEU A 138 3.47 -9.12 -7.80
N GLN A 139 2.68 -8.72 -6.80
CA GLN A 139 1.84 -7.52 -6.86
C GLN A 139 2.69 -6.25 -7.03
N ASN A 140 3.84 -6.17 -6.34
CA ASN A 140 4.74 -5.04 -6.48
C ASN A 140 5.37 -4.97 -7.90
N ARG A 141 5.81 -6.12 -8.45
CA ARG A 141 6.37 -6.16 -9.82
C ARG A 141 5.35 -5.86 -10.92
N ARG A 142 4.05 -6.07 -10.66
CA ARG A 142 2.95 -5.75 -11.60
C ARG A 142 2.57 -4.27 -11.64
N GLN A 143 3.20 -3.41 -10.84
CA GLN A 143 3.05 -1.94 -10.93
C GLN A 143 4.26 -1.28 -11.63
N PRO A 144 4.62 -1.62 -12.89
CA PRO A 144 5.71 -0.96 -13.60
C PRO A 144 5.22 0.39 -14.13
N GLY A 145 5.35 1.43 -13.30
CA GLY A 145 5.01 2.82 -13.67
C GLY A 145 5.70 3.89 -12.83
N ARG A 146 6.76 3.52 -12.10
CA ARG A 146 7.57 4.43 -11.27
C ARG A 146 9.01 4.47 -11.78
N ALA A 147 9.23 5.23 -12.84
CA ALA A 147 10.53 5.79 -13.21
C ALA A 147 10.32 7.25 -13.62
#